data_AF-A0AA96ZFD1-F1
#
_entry.id   AF-A0AA96ZFD1-F1
#
_cell.length_a   1.000
_cell.length_b   1.000
_cell.length_c   1.000
_cell.angle_alpha   90.00
_cell.angle_beta   90.00
_cell.angle_gamma   90.00
#
_symmetry.space_group_name_H-M   'P 1'
#
loop_
_entity.id
_entity.type
_entity.pdbx_description
1 polymer ?
#
loop_
_entity_poly.entity_id
_entity_poly.type
_entity_poly.pdbx_seq_one_letter_code
_entity_poly.pdbx_strand_id
1 'polypeptide(L)'
;MSDKQVYELTIDDLAHSGVWFSPMDDSVEDELTVRPLQEMESCADAQLIVRAHFEGRNGARYLGYLYWDGDGGVEYLKPVVLLDDGSAVSFWSGIAKPSWEDYSEKAQALRKALPITYTSEPLLGLPELSGVLEGLGYLDGDAVSWV
;
A
#
# COMPACT_ATOMS: atom_id res chain seq x y z
N MET A 1 -8.40 11.10 18.89
CA MET A 1 -8.59 10.70 17.49
C MET A 1 -7.29 10.04 17.05
N SER A 2 -7.33 8.87 16.42
CA SER A 2 -6.13 8.11 16.03
C SER A 2 -5.69 8.49 14.62
N ASP A 3 -5.78 9.77 14.29
CA ASP A 3 -5.42 10.33 12.99
C ASP A 3 -3.91 10.18 12.81
N LYS A 4 -3.51 9.79 11.60
CA LYS A 4 -2.11 9.64 11.22
C LYS A 4 -1.90 10.14 9.81
N GLN A 5 -0.67 10.51 9.49
CA GLN A 5 -0.30 10.66 8.09
C GLN A 5 -0.12 9.26 7.47
N VAL A 6 -0.53 9.07 6.22
CA VAL A 6 -0.47 7.76 5.56
C VAL A 6 0.94 7.16 5.56
N TYR A 7 1.97 8.00 5.41
CA TYR A 7 3.38 7.60 5.43
C TYR A 7 3.92 7.31 6.84
N GLU A 8 3.12 7.54 7.89
CA GLU A 8 3.42 7.19 9.28
C GLU A 8 2.72 5.90 9.73
N LEU A 9 1.95 5.25 8.85
CA LEU A 9 1.33 3.96 9.15
C LEU A 9 2.39 2.89 9.40
N THR A 10 2.24 2.16 10.49
CA THR A 10 3.14 1.09 10.92
C THR A 10 2.49 -0.29 10.79
N ILE A 11 3.31 -1.34 10.92
CA ILE A 11 2.84 -2.73 10.98
C ILE A 11 1.83 -2.91 12.13
N ASP A 12 2.09 -2.30 13.29
CA ASP A 12 1.18 -2.37 14.44
C ASP A 12 -0.15 -1.68 14.13
N ASP A 13 -0.15 -0.54 13.45
CA ASP A 13 -1.39 0.15 13.06
C ASP A 13 -2.25 -0.72 12.16
N LEU A 14 -1.64 -1.35 11.16
CA LEU A 14 -2.33 -2.27 10.26
C LEU A 14 -2.80 -3.52 11.00
N ALA A 15 -2.03 -4.03 11.97
CA ALA A 15 -2.46 -5.17 12.79
C ALA A 15 -3.71 -4.83 13.63
N HIS A 16 -3.78 -3.62 14.19
CA HIS A 16 -4.93 -3.15 14.99
C HIS A 16 -6.14 -2.78 14.12
N SER A 17 -5.94 -2.24 12.93
CA SER A 17 -7.00 -1.82 12.02
C SER A 17 -6.61 -2.11 10.57
N GLY A 18 -7.35 -3.02 9.93
CA GLY A 18 -7.05 -3.47 8.57
C GLY A 18 -7.62 -2.58 7.46
N VAL A 19 -8.46 -1.59 7.79
CA VAL A 19 -9.00 -0.63 6.82
C VAL A 19 -8.88 0.77 7.39
N TRP A 20 -8.39 1.69 6.57
CA TRP A 20 -8.25 3.10 6.87
C TRP A 20 -8.87 3.92 5.74
N PHE A 21 -9.30 5.14 6.03
CA PHE A 21 -9.86 6.04 5.03
C PHE A 21 -9.25 7.43 5.16
N SER A 22 -9.15 8.15 4.04
CA SER A 22 -8.82 9.57 4.02
C SER A 22 -10.10 10.39 4.21
N PRO A 23 -10.26 11.13 5.32
CA PRO A 23 -11.44 11.98 5.53
C PRO A 23 -11.49 13.09 4.48
N MET A 24 -12.61 13.22 3.78
CA MET A 24 -12.83 14.26 2.75
C MET A 24 -13.54 15.50 3.31
N ASP A 25 -13.48 15.72 4.62
CA ASP A 25 -14.18 16.78 5.33
C ASP A 25 -13.20 17.78 5.95
N ASP A 26 -13.71 18.94 6.39
CA ASP A 26 -12.90 20.01 7.00
C ASP A 26 -12.37 19.66 8.42
N SER A 27 -12.51 18.40 8.89
CA SER A 27 -11.96 17.97 10.18
C SER A 27 -10.48 17.62 10.13
N VAL A 28 -9.88 17.57 8.94
CA VAL A 28 -8.45 17.34 8.73
C VAL A 28 -7.83 18.51 7.95
N GLU A 29 -6.62 18.91 8.33
CA GLU A 29 -5.89 19.99 7.65
C GLU A 29 -5.02 19.47 6.48
N ASP A 30 -4.68 18.18 6.48
CA ASP A 30 -3.77 17.55 5.52
C ASP A 30 -4.47 16.43 4.75
N GLU A 31 -4.39 16.47 3.41
CA GLU A 31 -4.96 15.50 2.46
C GLU A 31 -4.40 14.08 2.64
N LEU A 32 -3.23 13.95 3.26
CA LEU A 32 -2.58 12.66 3.54
C LEU A 32 -2.99 12.06 4.89
N THR A 33 -3.89 12.74 5.62
CA THR A 33 -4.43 12.24 6.89
C THR A 33 -5.33 11.04 6.65
N VAL A 34 -5.15 10.00 7.45
CA VAL A 34 -5.96 8.78 7.44
C VAL A 34 -6.47 8.44 8.83
N ARG A 35 -7.65 7.82 8.87
CA ARG A 35 -8.32 7.36 10.09
C ARG A 35 -8.69 5.88 9.98
N PRO A 36 -8.64 5.12 11.08
CA PRO A 36 -9.08 3.74 11.07
C PRO A 36 -10.59 3.69 10.82
N LEU A 37 -11.01 2.85 9.88
CA LEU A 37 -12.41 2.68 9.53
C LEU A 37 -13.04 1.57 10.38
N GLN A 38 -14.16 1.87 11.04
CA GLN A 38 -14.91 0.90 11.84
C GLN A 38 -16.12 0.33 11.07
N GLU A 39 -16.82 1.14 10.28
CA GLU A 39 -18.03 0.78 9.54
C GLU A 39 -18.04 1.42 8.14
N MET A 40 -18.32 0.62 7.10
CA MET A 40 -18.19 1.02 5.69
C MET A 40 -19.16 2.14 5.26
N GLU A 41 -20.37 2.19 5.82
CA GLU A 41 -21.37 3.19 5.45
C GLU A 41 -20.93 4.64 5.74
N SER A 42 -19.96 4.83 6.64
CA SER A 42 -19.47 6.14 7.04
C SER A 42 -18.47 6.76 6.05
N CYS A 43 -18.02 6.03 5.02
CA CYS A 43 -16.90 6.44 4.17
C CYS A 43 -17.10 6.13 2.67
N ALA A 44 -18.34 6.04 2.20
CA ALA A 44 -18.66 5.60 0.83
C ALA A 44 -17.96 6.41 -0.29
N ASP A 45 -17.65 7.69 -0.03
CA ASP A 45 -17.00 8.59 -0.99
C ASP A 45 -15.51 8.88 -0.67
N ALA A 46 -14.94 8.17 0.31
CA ALA A 46 -13.56 8.37 0.74
C ALA A 46 -12.59 7.42 0.04
N GLN A 47 -11.34 7.85 -0.16
CA GLN A 47 -10.28 6.94 -0.57
C GLN A 47 -9.96 6.00 0.58
N LEU A 48 -9.96 4.70 0.29
CA LEU A 48 -9.68 3.66 1.26
C LEU A 48 -8.27 3.11 1.10
N ILE A 49 -7.72 2.66 2.22
CA ILE A 49 -6.47 1.93 2.34
C ILE A 49 -6.77 0.61 3.04
N VAL A 50 -6.38 -0.49 2.44
CA VAL A 50 -6.62 -1.83 2.97
C VAL A 50 -5.31 -2.52 3.28
N ARG A 51 -5.27 -3.22 4.41
CA ARG A 51 -4.18 -4.11 4.79
C ARG A 51 -4.02 -5.21 3.75
N ALA A 52 -2.78 -5.44 3.35
CA ALA A 52 -2.41 -6.50 2.44
C ALA A 52 -1.17 -7.24 2.93
N HIS A 53 -1.16 -8.53 2.62
CA HIS A 53 -0.02 -9.41 2.79
C HIS A 53 0.75 -9.50 1.48
N PHE A 54 2.07 -9.53 1.59
CA PHE A 54 2.98 -9.65 0.47
C PHE A 54 3.86 -10.87 0.68
N GLU A 55 3.91 -11.76 -0.30
CA GLU A 55 4.73 -12.96 -0.27
C GLU A 55 5.72 -12.95 -1.44
N GLY A 56 7.01 -12.95 -1.12
CA GLY A 56 8.07 -13.04 -2.13
C GLY A 56 8.28 -14.48 -2.59
N ARG A 57 8.89 -14.66 -3.77
CA ARG A 57 9.20 -15.99 -4.34
C ARG A 57 10.03 -16.91 -3.44
N ASN A 58 10.73 -16.34 -2.47
CA ASN A 58 11.55 -17.06 -1.50
C ASN A 58 10.77 -17.49 -0.24
N GLY A 59 9.45 -17.25 -0.20
CA GLY A 59 8.58 -17.52 0.95
C GLY A 59 8.65 -16.45 2.04
N ALA A 60 9.39 -15.36 1.83
CA ALA A 60 9.39 -14.23 2.77
C ALA A 60 8.03 -13.53 2.75
N ARG A 61 7.53 -13.18 3.94
CA ARG A 61 6.23 -12.52 4.11
C ARG A 61 6.40 -11.13 4.69
N TYR A 62 5.63 -10.21 4.17
CA TYR A 62 5.61 -8.81 4.58
C TYR A 62 4.19 -8.33 4.75
N LEU A 63 4.02 -7.30 5.58
CA LEU A 63 2.75 -6.61 5.77
C LEU A 63 2.84 -5.22 5.16
N GLY A 64 1.73 -4.75 4.62
CA GLY A 64 1.65 -3.42 4.09
C GLY A 64 0.21 -3.11 3.70
N TYR A 65 0.05 -2.20 2.76
CA TYR A 65 -1.27 -1.75 2.36
C TYR A 65 -1.38 -1.47 0.87
N LEU A 66 -2.62 -1.42 0.41
CA LEU A 66 -3.02 -0.99 -0.93
C LEU A 66 -3.99 0.17 -0.78
N TYR A 67 -3.94 1.13 -1.69
CA TYR A 67 -5.08 2.02 -1.93
C TYR A 67 -6.16 1.18 -2.60
N TRP A 68 -7.30 0.99 -1.94
CA TRP A 68 -8.33 0.12 -2.49
C TRP A 68 -8.95 0.79 -3.71
N ASP A 69 -8.97 0.05 -4.82
CA ASP A 69 -9.56 0.45 -6.08
C ASP A 69 -10.18 -0.79 -6.75
N GLY A 70 -11.29 -0.60 -7.46
CA GLY A 70 -12.03 -1.71 -8.08
C GLY A 70 -11.38 -2.30 -9.33
N ASP A 71 -10.43 -1.59 -9.97
CA ASP A 71 -9.82 -1.98 -11.25
C ASP A 71 -8.52 -2.79 -11.05
N GLY A 72 -7.90 -2.69 -9.88
CA GLY A 72 -6.75 -3.52 -9.49
C GLY A 72 -5.42 -3.21 -10.18
N GLY A 73 -5.35 -2.17 -11.02
CA GLY A 73 -4.10 -1.69 -11.62
C GLY A 73 -3.11 -1.18 -10.57
N VAL A 74 -1.80 -1.44 -10.73
CA VAL A 74 -0.78 -1.07 -9.73
C VAL A 74 -0.70 0.44 -9.51
N GLU A 75 -0.99 1.23 -10.53
CA GLU A 75 -1.04 2.69 -10.50
C GLU A 75 -2.18 3.25 -9.65
N TYR A 76 -3.25 2.46 -9.47
CA TYR A 76 -4.39 2.78 -8.62
C TYR A 76 -4.19 2.19 -7.22
N LEU A 77 -3.74 0.94 -7.15
CA LEU A 77 -3.51 0.24 -5.89
C LEU A 77 -2.31 0.76 -5.09
N LYS A 78 -1.33 1.36 -5.79
CA LYS A 78 -0.08 1.93 -5.26
C LYS A 78 0.46 1.13 -4.06
N PRO A 79 0.85 -0.14 -4.26
CA PRO A 79 1.13 -1.05 -3.15
C PRO A 79 2.32 -0.58 -2.33
N VAL A 80 2.20 -0.65 -1.01
CA VAL A 80 3.28 -0.26 -0.08
C VAL A 80 3.56 -1.41 0.87
N VAL A 81 4.83 -1.78 1.00
CA VAL A 81 5.31 -2.74 2.02
C VAL A 81 5.95 -1.97 3.17
N LEU A 82 5.55 -2.30 4.40
CA LEU A 82 6.15 -1.76 5.62
C LEU A 82 7.24 -2.71 6.12
N LEU A 83 8.37 -2.13 6.53
CA LEU A 83 9.53 -2.86 7.05
C LEU A 83 9.62 -2.72 8.56
N ASP A 84 10.30 -3.68 9.18
CA ASP A 84 10.47 -3.78 10.65
C ASP A 84 11.35 -2.68 11.25
N ASP A 85 12.12 -1.96 10.43
CA ASP A 85 12.85 -0.75 10.83
C ASP A 85 12.00 0.53 10.75
N GLY A 86 10.71 0.41 10.42
CA GLY A 86 9.80 1.53 10.24
C GLY A 86 9.91 2.23 8.89
N SER A 87 10.80 1.78 8.00
CA SER A 87 10.82 2.26 6.62
C SER A 87 9.75 1.56 5.76
N ALA A 88 9.49 2.10 4.57
CA ALA A 88 8.50 1.57 3.66
C ALA A 88 9.02 1.55 2.22
N VAL A 89 8.50 0.63 1.42
CA VAL A 89 8.76 0.54 -0.03
C VAL A 89 7.46 0.72 -0.78
N SER A 90 7.37 1.81 -1.57
CA SER A 90 6.29 1.99 -2.53
C SER A 90 6.64 1.30 -3.83
N PHE A 91 5.73 0.46 -4.32
CA PHE A 91 5.87 -0.25 -5.60
C PHE A 91 5.31 0.56 -6.78
N TRP A 92 4.86 1.79 -6.56
CA TRP A 92 4.47 2.72 -7.62
C TRP A 92 5.16 4.08 -7.44
N SER A 93 5.81 4.56 -8.49
CA SER A 93 6.56 5.83 -8.51
C SER A 93 6.00 6.87 -9.48
N GLY A 94 4.80 6.64 -10.05
CA GLY A 94 4.21 7.54 -11.03
C GLY A 94 5.10 7.65 -12.28
N ILE A 95 5.31 8.87 -12.79
CA ILE A 95 6.13 9.12 -13.99
C ILE A 95 7.64 9.03 -13.76
N ALA A 96 8.09 8.97 -12.50
CA ALA A 96 9.50 8.93 -12.16
C ALA A 96 10.00 7.49 -12.23
N LYS A 97 11.03 7.23 -13.04
CA LYS A 97 11.69 5.91 -13.07
C LYS A 97 12.44 5.69 -11.75
N PRO A 98 12.05 4.70 -10.93
CA PRO A 98 12.68 4.45 -9.65
C PRO A 98 14.02 3.73 -9.82
N SER A 99 14.88 3.80 -8.80
CA SER A 99 16.03 2.92 -8.66
C SER A 99 15.95 2.16 -7.35
N TRP A 100 16.23 0.86 -7.40
CA TRP A 100 16.45 0.10 -6.18
C TRP A 100 17.63 0.67 -5.38
N GLU A 101 18.62 1.29 -6.00
CA GLU A 101 19.80 1.83 -5.30
C GLU A 101 19.47 2.97 -4.31
N ASP A 102 18.30 3.60 -4.44
CA ASP A 102 17.82 4.65 -3.53
C ASP A 102 17.27 4.09 -2.21
N TYR A 103 17.06 2.77 -2.13
CA TYR A 103 16.47 2.09 -0.98
C TYR A 103 17.51 1.45 -0.05
N SER A 104 17.15 1.36 1.23
CA SER A 104 17.99 0.75 2.29
C SER A 104 18.34 -0.71 2.02
N GLU A 105 19.37 -1.24 2.69
CA GLU A 105 19.76 -2.66 2.58
C GLU A 105 18.62 -3.62 2.92
N LYS A 106 17.74 -3.25 3.87
CA LYS A 106 16.55 -4.04 4.22
C LYS A 106 15.55 -4.07 3.07
N ALA A 107 15.30 -2.94 2.42
CA ALA A 107 14.47 -2.87 1.23
C ALA A 107 15.07 -3.64 0.03
N GLN A 108 16.41 -3.77 -0.07
CA GLN A 108 17.02 -4.67 -1.05
C GLN A 108 16.64 -6.15 -0.87
N ALA A 109 16.20 -6.56 0.33
CA ALA A 109 15.70 -7.91 0.54
C ALA A 109 14.41 -8.17 -0.27
N LEU A 110 13.54 -7.16 -0.40
CA LEU A 110 12.34 -7.24 -1.24
C LEU A 110 12.72 -7.43 -2.71
N ARG A 111 13.71 -6.69 -3.21
CA ARG A 111 14.22 -6.86 -4.59
C ARG A 111 14.64 -8.31 -4.89
N LYS A 112 15.33 -8.95 -3.95
CA LYS A 112 15.78 -10.35 -4.10
C LYS A 112 14.61 -11.35 -4.05
N ALA A 113 13.52 -10.94 -3.39
CA ALA A 113 12.29 -11.71 -3.20
C ALA A 113 11.28 -11.53 -4.35
N LEU A 114 11.53 -10.65 -5.33
CA LEU A 114 10.68 -10.49 -6.51
C LEU A 114 10.63 -11.77 -7.38
N PRO A 115 9.50 -12.06 -8.05
CA PRO A 115 8.24 -11.31 -7.97
C PRO A 115 7.56 -11.50 -6.60
N ILE A 116 6.83 -10.48 -6.17
CA ILE A 116 6.08 -10.48 -4.91
C ILE A 116 4.59 -10.58 -5.22
N THR A 117 3.91 -11.60 -4.72
CA THR A 117 2.46 -11.70 -4.75
C THR A 117 1.86 -10.90 -3.61
N TYR A 118 0.77 -10.16 -3.85
CA TYR A 118 0.02 -9.50 -2.78
C TYR A 118 -1.41 -10.02 -2.70
N THR A 119 -1.98 -9.94 -1.50
CA THR A 119 -3.39 -10.27 -1.24
C THR A 119 -3.93 -9.38 -0.12
N SER A 120 -4.97 -8.61 -0.39
CA SER A 120 -5.67 -7.82 0.64
C SER A 120 -6.66 -8.69 1.40
N GLU A 121 -6.91 -8.38 2.67
CA GLU A 121 -7.95 -9.09 3.40
C GLU A 121 -9.35 -8.61 3.00
N PRO A 122 -10.35 -9.51 2.91
CA PRO A 122 -11.74 -9.12 2.70
C PRO A 122 -12.31 -8.56 4.01
N LEU A 123 -12.19 -7.25 4.21
CA LEU A 123 -12.61 -6.54 5.43
C LEU A 123 -13.73 -5.56 5.14
N LEU A 124 -14.68 -5.43 6.07
CA LEU A 124 -15.80 -4.48 5.99
C LEU A 124 -16.63 -4.57 4.70
N GLY A 125 -16.72 -5.78 4.12
CA GLY A 125 -17.43 -6.03 2.86
C GLY A 125 -16.64 -5.67 1.60
N LEU A 126 -15.41 -5.17 1.72
CA LEU A 126 -14.51 -4.99 0.59
C LEU A 126 -14.05 -6.36 0.07
N PRO A 127 -14.14 -6.63 -1.24
CA PRO A 127 -13.60 -7.85 -1.82
C PRO A 127 -12.07 -7.89 -1.70
N GLU A 128 -11.56 -9.11 -1.64
CA GLU A 128 -10.12 -9.37 -1.75
C GLU A 128 -9.59 -8.89 -3.11
N LEU A 129 -8.44 -8.23 -3.07
CA LEU A 129 -7.62 -7.88 -4.23
C LEU A 129 -6.34 -8.69 -4.18
N SER A 130 -5.92 -9.21 -5.32
CA SER A 130 -4.68 -9.98 -5.43
C SER A 130 -3.96 -9.67 -6.73
N GLY A 131 -2.64 -9.75 -6.71
CA GLY A 131 -1.83 -9.54 -7.91
C GLY A 131 -0.36 -9.83 -7.66
N VAL A 132 0.46 -9.46 -8.65
CA VAL A 132 1.91 -9.72 -8.64
C VAL A 132 2.66 -8.43 -8.94
N LEU A 133 3.73 -8.20 -8.19
CA LEU A 133 4.66 -7.09 -8.35
C LEU A 133 5.96 -7.65 -8.90
N GLU A 134 6.27 -7.28 -10.14
CA GLU A 134 7.48 -7.71 -10.86
C GLU A 134 8.71 -6.89 -10.47
N GLY A 135 8.50 -5.69 -9.93
CA GLY A 135 9.55 -4.75 -9.54
C GLY A 135 8.98 -3.44 -9.02
N LEU A 136 9.77 -2.37 -9.03
CA LEU A 136 9.25 -1.03 -8.75
C LEU A 136 8.56 -0.48 -10.00
N GLY A 137 7.26 -0.24 -9.91
CA GLY A 137 6.42 0.21 -11.02
C GLY A 137 6.54 1.70 -11.29
N TYR A 138 6.55 2.07 -12.56
CA TYR A 138 6.47 3.46 -13.03
C TYR A 138 5.75 3.54 -14.38
N LEU A 139 5.29 4.75 -14.73
CA LEU A 139 4.66 5.05 -15.99
C LEU A 139 5.72 5.43 -17.03
N ASP A 140 5.85 4.62 -18.08
CA ASP A 140 6.73 4.82 -19.22
C ASP A 140 5.90 5.08 -20.48
N GLY A 141 5.69 6.36 -20.79
CA GLY A 141 4.69 6.76 -21.78
C GLY A 141 3.27 6.48 -21.28
N ASP A 142 2.56 5.60 -21.99
CA ASP A 142 1.18 5.20 -21.66
C ASP A 142 1.12 3.77 -21.04
N ALA A 143 2.26 3.21 -20.64
CA ALA A 143 2.35 1.85 -20.13
C ALA A 143 3.05 1.76 -18.78
N VAL A 144 2.61 0.82 -17.95
CA VAL A 144 3.29 0.44 -16.71
C VAL A 144 4.55 -0.36 -17.05
N SER A 145 5.69 0.09 -16.51
CA SER A 145 7.00 -0.55 -16.62
C SER A 145 7.58 -0.84 -15.24
N TRP A 146 8.58 -1.71 -15.16
CA TRP A 146 9.15 -2.22 -13.90
C TRP A 146 10.68 -2.08 -13.87
N VAL A 147 11.23 -1.80 -12.69
CA VAL A 147 12.68 -1.78 -12.40
C VAL A 147 13.08 -2.85 -11.39
#